data_AF-A0A2N7DSP0-F1
#
_entry.id   AF-A0A2N7DSP0-F1
#
_cell.length_a   1.000
_cell.length_b   1.000
_cell.length_c   1.000
_cell.angle_alpha   90.00
_cell.angle_beta   90.00
_cell.angle_gamma   90.00
#
_symmetry.space_group_name_H-M   'P 1'
#
loop_
_entity.id
_entity.type
_entity.pdbx_description
1 polymer ?
#
loop_
_entity_poly.entity_id
_entity_poly.type
_entity_poly.pdbx_seq_one_letter_code
_entity_poly.pdbx_strand_id
1 'polypeptide(L)' 'MIEIEFNGQPEQLQQAPSLLALIESKQLNPKALALVLNQQVVPRSRWQAIQCQPNDKVDVFSAVAGG' A
#
# COMPACT_ATOMS: atom_id res chain seq x y z
N MET A 1 -12.86 10.66 -5.16
CA MET A 1 -12.07 10.60 -3.93
C MET A 1 -12.47 9.34 -3.19
N ILE A 2 -11.50 8.56 -2.73
CA ILE A 2 -11.72 7.38 -1.88
C ILE A 2 -11.02 7.62 -0.55
N GLU A 3 -11.52 7.00 0.52
CA GLU A 3 -10.89 7.02 1.83
C GLU A 3 -10.35 5.63 2.12
N ILE A 4 -9.10 5.55 2.57
CA ILE A 4 -8.42 4.33 3.01
C ILE A 4 -7.80 4.55 4.38
N GLU A 5 -7.34 3.48 5.01
CA GLU A 5 -6.49 3.54 6.19
C GLU A 5 -5.07 3.15 5.78
N PHE A 6 -4.12 4.07 5.84
CA PHE A 6 -2.70 3.83 5.54
C PHE A 6 -1.88 3.81 6.83
N ASN A 7 -1.28 2.67 7.19
CA ASN A 7 -0.57 2.48 8.47
C ASN A 7 -1.39 2.92 9.70
N GLY A 8 -2.67 2.57 9.74
CA GLY A 8 -3.58 2.94 10.82
C GLY A 8 -4.03 4.40 10.82
N GLN A 9 -3.70 5.21 9.81
CA GLN A 9 -4.14 6.60 9.67
C GLN A 9 -5.13 6.75 8.51
N PRO A 10 -6.29 7.39 8.72
CA PRO A 10 -7.24 7.65 7.63
C PRO A 10 -6.64 8.61 6.60
N GLU A 11 -6.82 8.29 5.33
CA GLU A 11 -6.27 9.04 4.22
C GLU A 11 -7.27 9.14 3.07
N GLN A 12 -7.44 10.36 2.56
CA GLN A 12 -8.19 10.61 1.33
C GLN A 12 -7.27 10.62 0.10
N LEU A 13 -7.61 9.76 -0.86
CA LEU A 13 -6.97 9.71 -2.16
C LEU A 13 -7.90 10.33 -3.20
N GLN A 14 -7.37 11.21 -4.06
CA GLN A 14 -8.18 11.89 -5.09
C GLN A 14 -8.77 10.91 -6.11
N GLN A 15 -7.99 9.89 -6.45
CA GLN A 15 -8.32 8.78 -7.35
C GLN A 15 -8.16 7.44 -6.60
N ALA A 16 -8.49 6.34 -7.27
CA ALA A 16 -8.16 4.98 -6.82
C ALA A 16 -6.85 4.55 -7.50
N PRO A 17 -5.65 4.90 -6.96
CA PRO A 17 -4.39 4.47 -7.55
C PRO A 17 -4.15 2.98 -7.32
N SER A 18 -3.21 2.41 -8.07
CA SER A 18 -2.67 1.10 -7.72
C SER A 18 -1.92 1.16 -6.39
N LEU A 19 -1.76 0.02 -5.71
CA LEU A 19 -0.94 -0.05 -4.50
C LEU A 19 0.47 0.47 -4.75
N LEU A 20 1.07 0.16 -5.91
CA LEU A 20 2.40 0.67 -6.27
C LEU A 20 2.43 2.20 -6.35
N ALA A 21 1.46 2.80 -7.06
CA ALA A 21 1.36 4.25 -7.21
C ALA A 21 1.10 4.95 -5.87
N LEU A 22 0.35 4.33 -4.96
CA LEU A 22 0.20 4.81 -3.58
C LEU A 22 1.57 4.88 -2.88
N ILE A 23 2.35 3.80 -2.89
CA ILE A 23 3.70 3.76 -2.27
C ILE A 23 4.63 4.82 -2.87
N GLU A 24 4.62 4.96 -4.20
CA GLU A 24 5.43 5.96 -4.89
C GLU A 24 5.02 7.40 -4.53
N SER A 25 3.70 7.66 -4.41
CA SER A 25 3.18 8.97 -3.98
C SER A 25 3.60 9.34 -2.55
N LYS A 26 3.83 8.32 -1.71
CA LYS A 26 4.38 8.48 -0.36
C LYS A 26 5.90 8.63 -0.31
N GLN A 27 6.56 8.66 -1.47
CA GLN A 27 8.02 8.73 -1.59
C GLN A 27 8.74 7.56 -0.89
N LEU A 28 8.07 6.41 -0.80
CA LEU A 28 8.60 5.21 -0.18
C LEU A 28 9.23 4.31 -1.25
N ASN A 29 10.27 3.56 -0.87
CA ASN A 29 10.94 2.63 -1.78
C ASN A 29 10.21 1.26 -1.81
N PRO A 30 9.54 0.87 -2.92
CA PRO A 30 8.80 -0.39 -2.99
C PRO A 30 9.68 -1.64 -2.78
N LYS A 31 10.97 -1.56 -3.14
CA LYS A 31 11.92 -2.67 -3.01
C LYS A 31 12.28 -2.98 -1.55
N ALA A 32 12.16 -1.99 -0.67
CA ALA A 32 12.50 -2.09 0.74
C ALA A 32 11.28 -2.34 1.64
N LEU A 33 10.08 -2.56 1.07
CA LEU A 33 8.83 -2.66 1.83
C LEU A 33 8.08 -3.96 1.62
N ALA A 34 7.48 -4.50 2.68
CA ALA A 34 6.38 -5.45 2.60
C ALA A 34 5.06 -4.68 2.75
N LEU A 35 4.03 -5.08 2.00
CA LEU A 35 2.70 -4.46 2.01
C LEU A 35 1.67 -5.49 2.44
N VAL A 36 0.80 -5.09 3.36
CA VAL A 36 -0.36 -5.85 3.82
C VAL A 36 -1.60 -5.07 3.42
N LEU A 37 -2.51 -5.71 2.69
CA LEU A 37 -3.81 -5.19 2.33
C LEU A 37 -4.87 -6.01 3.07
N ASN A 38 -5.68 -5.35 3.90
CA ASN A 38 -6.78 -5.98 4.62
C ASN A 38 -6.33 -7.25 5.38
N GLN A 39 -5.24 -7.14 6.16
CA GLN A 39 -4.61 -8.22 6.93
C GLN A 39 -3.96 -9.34 6.10
N GLN A 40 -3.82 -9.17 4.78
CA GLN A 40 -3.16 -10.13 3.89
C GLN A 40 -1.91 -9.53 3.24
N VAL A 41 -0.78 -10.24 3.32
CA VAL A 41 0.45 -9.82 2.64
C VAL A 41 0.25 -9.89 1.13
N VAL A 42 0.53 -8.79 0.44
CA VAL A 42 0.42 -8.70 -1.03
C VAL A 42 1.80 -8.86 -1.66
N PRO A 43 2.03 -9.87 -2.52
CA PRO A 43 3.27 -10.00 -3.28
C PRO A 43 3.51 -8.77 -4.16
N ARG A 44 4.76 -8.29 -4.22
CA ARG A 44 5.16 -7.09 -5.00
C ARG A 44 4.71 -7.13 -6.46
N SER A 45 4.70 -8.30 -7.09
CA SER A 45 4.23 -8.48 -8.47
C SER A 45 2.77 -8.09 -8.69
N ARG A 46 1.95 -8.05 -7.64
CA ARG A 46 0.53 -7.66 -7.71
C ARG A 46 0.27 -6.19 -7.42
N TRP A 47 1.27 -5.43 -6.93
CA TRP A 47 1.05 -4.05 -6.47
C TRP A 47 0.60 -3.11 -7.58
N GLN A 48 1.06 -3.34 -8.82
CA GLN A 48 0.62 -2.55 -9.97
C GLN A 48 -0.79 -2.92 -10.45
N ALA A 49 -1.23 -4.16 -10.21
CA ALA A 49 -2.51 -4.68 -10.70
C ALA A 49 -3.68 -4.38 -9.75
N ILE A 50 -3.42 -4.31 -8.44
CA ILE A 50 -4.45 -4.06 -7.43
C ILE A 50 -4.66 -2.56 -7.27
N GLN A 51 -5.89 -2.10 -7.50
CA GLN A 51 -6.33 -0.72 -7.27
C GLN A 51 -6.86 -0.57 -5.84
N CYS A 52 -6.50 0.52 -5.16
CA CYS A 52 -7.03 0.86 -3.85
C CYS A 52 -8.55 1.05 -3.94
N GLN A 53 -9.27 0.47 -2.99
CA GLN A 53 -10.72 0.59 -2.85
C GLN A 53 -11.08 1.39 -1.60
N PRO A 54 -12.28 2.00 -1.55
CA PRO A 54 -12.77 2.62 -0.33
C PRO A 54 -12.75 1.66 0.86
N ASN A 55 -12.31 2.15 2.02
CA ASN A 55 -12.14 1.41 3.28
C ASN A 55 -11.04 0.34 3.30
N ASP A 56 -10.16 0.31 2.29
CA ASP A 56 -8.99 -0.55 2.34
C ASP A 56 -8.07 -0.17 3.51
N LYS A 57 -7.53 -1.18 4.19
CA LYS A 57 -6.46 -1.04 5.17
C LYS A 57 -5.14 -1.45 4.51
N VAL A 58 -4.25 -0.49 4.33
CA VAL A 58 -2.94 -0.67 3.71
C VAL A 58 -1.87 -0.41 4.75
N ASP A 59 -1.20 -1.48 5.18
CA ASP A 59 -0.05 -1.37 6.09
C ASP A 59 1.23 -1.69 5.34
N VAL A 60 2.29 -0.94 5.62
CA VAL A 60 3.62 -1.12 5.04
C VAL A 60 4.67 -1.23 6.13
N PHE A 61 5.56 -2.18 5.94
CA PHE A 61 6.63 -2.48 6.88
C PHE A 61 7.96 -2.50 6.14
N SER A 62 9.02 -2.00 6.77
CA SER A 62 10.37 -2.19 6.26
C SER A 62 10.66 -3.69 6.14
N ALA A 63 10.98 -4.14 4.93
CA ALA A 63 11.41 -5.51 4.69
C ALA A 63 12.82 -5.64 5.28
N VAL A 64 12.90 -6.16 6.51
CA VAL A 64 14.18 -6.54 7.10
C VAL A 64 14.64 -7.77 6.33
N ALA A 65 15.68 -7.63 5.52
CA ALA A 65 16.38 -8.77 4.92
C ALA A 65 17.09 -9.50 6.06
N GLY A 66 16.42 -10.48 6.68
CA GLY A 66 17.09 -11.47 7.51
C GLY A 66 18.01 -12.28 6.61
N GLY A 67 19.31 -12.28 6.93
CA GLY A 67 20.27 -13.23 6.36
C GLY A 67 19.98 -14.65 6.80
#